data_AF-A0A945ZHP1-F1
#
_entry.id   AF-A0A945ZHP1-F1
#
_cell.length_a   1.000
_cell.length_b   1.000
_cell.length_c   1.000
_cell.angle_alpha   90.00
_cell.angle_beta   90.00
_cell.angle_gamma   90.00
#
_symmetry.space_group_name_H-M   'P 1'
#
loop_
_entity.id
_entity.type
_entity.pdbx_description
1 polymer ?
#
loop_
_entity_poly.entity_id
_entity_poly.type
_entity_poly.pdbx_seq_one_letter_code
_entity_poly.pdbx_strand_id
1 'polypeptide(L)' 'GFHAEILKTPIRWEDGHVIPPTAPGLGVELDEAVALAHPYVDNALHLEMAEVPLG' A
#
# COMPACT_ATOMS: atom_id res chain seq x y z
N GLY A 1 7.54 -6.58 -4.35
CA GLY A 1 6.85 -6.60 -3.05
C GLY A 1 5.59 -5.79 -3.20
N PHE A 2 4.46 -6.22 -2.60
CA PHE A 2 3.12 -5.72 -2.93
C PHE A 2 2.99 -4.19 -3.01
N HIS A 3 3.56 -3.45 -2.06
CA HIS A 3 3.53 -1.97 -2.05
C HIS A 3 4.14 -1.30 -3.30
N ALA A 4 5.09 -1.95 -3.96
CA ALA A 4 5.68 -1.47 -5.22
C ALA A 4 4.91 -1.95 -6.45
N GLU A 5 4.19 -3.08 -6.34
CA GLU A 5 3.44 -3.70 -7.45
C GLU A 5 2.03 -3.11 -7.60
N ILE A 6 1.42 -2.61 -6.52
CA ILE A 6 0.08 -2.02 -6.54
C ILE A 6 0.03 -0.67 -7.27
N LEU A 7 1.18 -0.08 -7.58
CA LEU A 7 1.31 1.16 -8.35
C LEU A 7 2.05 0.88 -9.66
N LYS A 8 1.61 1.48 -10.77
CA LYS A 8 2.32 1.37 -12.06
C LYS A 8 3.73 1.96 -12.00
N THR A 9 3.91 2.98 -11.18
CA THR A 9 5.20 3.58 -10.84
C THR A 9 5.38 3.53 -9.33
N PRO A 10 6.38 2.79 -8.80
CA PRO A 10 6.58 2.66 -7.37
C PRO A 10 7.08 3.96 -6.74
N ILE A 11 6.78 4.16 -5.45
CA ILE A 11 7.33 5.28 -4.67
C ILE A 11 8.85 5.10 -4.54
N ARG A 12 9.62 6.12 -4.92
CA ARG A 12 11.08 6.11 -4.89
C ARG A 12 11.59 6.42 -3.49
N TRP A 13 12.46 5.54 -2.99
CA TRP A 13 13.17 5.69 -1.72
C TRP A 13 14.67 5.69 -1.97
N GLU A 14 15.39 6.66 -1.40
CA GLU A 14 16.85 6.78 -1.50
C GLU A 14 17.44 7.26 -0.19
N ASP A 15 18.46 6.57 0.31
CA ASP A 15 19.20 6.94 1.52
C ASP A 15 18.29 7.27 2.72
N GLY A 16 17.21 6.49 2.90
CA GLY A 16 16.25 6.67 4.00
C GLY A 16 15.19 7.76 3.77
N HIS A 17 15.14 8.37 2.59
CA HIS A 17 14.21 9.45 2.25
C HIS A 17 13.24 9.03 1.14
N VAL A 18 12.02 9.55 1.19
CA VAL A 18 11.07 9.49 0.07
C VAL A 18 11.43 10.58 -0.93
N ILE A 19 11.59 10.22 -2.20
CA ILE A 19 11.80 11.18 -3.28
C ILE A 19 10.42 11.55 -3.87
N PRO A 20 9.95 12.80 -3.71
CA PRO A 20 8.62 13.17 -4.17
C PRO A 20 8.49 13.03 -5.69
N PRO A 21 7.35 12.49 -6.19
CA PRO A 21 7.11 12.41 -7.61
C PRO A 21 6.89 13.81 -8.22
N THR A 22 7.28 13.96 -9.49
CA THR A 22 7.14 15.23 -10.25
C THR A 22 5.93 15.24 -11.18
N ALA A 23 5.25 14.09 -11.35
CA ALA A 23 4.04 14.00 -12.14
C ALA A 23 2.86 14.73 -11.44
N PRO A 24 1.86 15.23 -12.19
CA PRO A 24 0.73 15.95 -11.61
C PRO A 24 -0.09 15.15 -10.58
N GLY A 25 -0.82 15.86 -9.74
CA GLY A 25 -1.69 15.25 -8.73
C GLY A 25 -0.89 14.55 -7.64
N LEU A 26 -1.28 13.31 -7.29
CA LEU A 26 -0.55 12.49 -6.33
C LEU A 26 0.77 11.92 -6.90
N GLY A 27 0.99 12.04 -8.21
CA GLY A 27 2.20 11.57 -8.87
C GLY A 27 2.33 10.04 -8.96
N VAL A 28 1.23 9.31 -8.78
CA VAL A 28 1.13 7.85 -8.85
C VAL A 28 -0.12 7.42 -9.62
N GLU A 29 -0.10 6.21 -10.16
CA GLU A 29 -1.25 5.57 -10.81
C GLU A 29 -1.43 4.17 -10.22
N LEU A 30 -2.66 3.82 -9.85
CA LEU A 30 -3.01 2.50 -9.34
C LEU A 30 -2.90 1.47 -10.46
N ASP A 31 -2.27 0.32 -10.17
CA ASP A 31 -2.42 -0.84 -11.05
C ASP A 31 -3.71 -1.57 -10.70
N GLU A 32 -4.78 -1.26 -11.44
CA GLU A 32 -6.10 -1.85 -11.22
C GLU A 32 -6.12 -3.37 -11.43
N ALA A 33 -5.28 -3.90 -12.32
CA ALA A 33 -5.20 -5.35 -12.54
C ALA A 33 -4.62 -6.06 -11.32
N VAL A 34 -3.58 -5.48 -10.73
CA VAL A 34 -3.01 -5.97 -9.47
C VAL A 34 -4.03 -5.82 -8.33
N ALA A 35 -4.73 -4.69 -8.24
CA ALA A 35 -5.74 -4.49 -7.20
C ALA A 35 -6.89 -5.51 -7.28
N LEU A 36 -7.45 -5.72 -8.48
CA LEU A 36 -8.53 -6.68 -8.71
C LEU A 36 -8.10 -8.14 -8.47
N ALA A 37 -6.83 -8.46 -8.68
CA ALA A 37 -6.27 -9.78 -8.41
C ALA A 37 -6.09 -10.07 -6.91
N HIS A 38 -6.16 -9.07 -6.03
CA HIS A 38 -5.94 -9.20 -4.58
C HIS A 38 -7.15 -8.69 -3.76
N PRO A 39 -8.33 -9.33 -3.88
CA PRO A 39 -9.51 -8.93 -3.13
C PRO A 39 -9.35 -9.21 -1.63
N TYR A 40 -9.85 -8.30 -0.81
CA TYR A 40 -10.07 -8.57 0.60
C TYR A 40 -11.35 -9.39 0.76
N VAL A 41 -11.22 -10.64 1.21
CA VAL A 41 -12.33 -11.62 1.27
C VAL A 41 -12.75 -11.98 2.69
N ASP A 42 -12.04 -11.45 3.69
CA ASP A 42 -12.32 -11.68 5.11
C ASP A 42 -13.16 -10.52 5.69
N ASN A 43 -13.57 -10.65 6.95
CA ASN A 43 -14.39 -9.68 7.66
C ASN A 43 -13.65 -8.96 8.80
N ALA A 44 -12.39 -9.32 9.05
CA ALA A 44 -11.56 -8.62 10.03
C ALA A 44 -11.39 -7.13 9.68
N LEU A 45 -11.01 -6.32 10.65
CA LEU A 45 -10.60 -4.94 10.38
C LEU A 45 -9.17 -4.90 9.83
N HIS A 46 -8.76 -3.77 9.26
CA HIS A 46 -7.37 -3.58 8.84
C HIS A 46 -6.38 -3.78 10.00
N LEU A 47 -6.78 -3.35 11.20
CA LEU A 47 -6.09 -3.60 12.46
C LEU A 47 -7.16 -3.84 13.55
N GLU A 48 -6.87 -4.77 14.45
CA GLU A 48 -7.72 -5.08 15.60
C GLU A 48 -6.92 -4.92 16.90
N MET A 49 -7.62 -4.51 17.95
CA MET A 49 -7.04 -4.51 19.29
C MET A 49 -7.10 -5.94 19.84
N ALA A 50 -6.11 -6.31 20.67
CA ALA A 50 -6.18 -7.57 21.39
C ALA A 50 -7.46 -7.62 22.24
N GLU A 51 -8.24 -8.70 22.09
CA GLU A 51 -9.51 -8.87 22.81
C GLU A 51 -9.32 -9.10 24.31
N VAL A 52 -8.14 -9.59 24.70
CA VAL A 52 -7.81 -9.96 26.07
C VAL A 52 -6.50 -9.30 26.53
N PRO A 53 -6.33 -9.07 27.83
CA PRO A 53 -5.07 -8.57 28.39
C PRO A 53 -3.89 -9.50 28.06
N LEU A 54 -2.72 -8.90 27.91
CA LEU A 54 -1.46 -9.62 27.86
C LEU A 54 -0.99 -9.89 29.29
N GLY A 55 -1.62 -10.87 29.96
CA GLY A 55 -1.27 -11.30 31.33
C GLY A 55 -2.08 -10.67 32.45
#